data_AF-X1A1G4-F1
#
_entry.id   AF-X1A1G4-F1
#
_cell.length_a   1.000
_cell.length_b   1.000
_cell.length_c   1.000
_cell.angle_alpha   90.00
_cell.angle_beta   90.00
_cell.angle_gamma   90.00
#
_symmetry.space_group_name_H-M   'P 1'
#
loop_
_entity.id
_entity.type
_entity.pdbx_description
1 polymer ?
#
loop_
_entity_poly.entity_id
_entity_poly.type
_entity_poly.pdbx_seq_one_letter_code
_entity_poly.pdbx_strand_id
1 'polypeptide(L)'
;TQFKTESTKGLGIVTGFDFLEVIDIDLKVFSTTKEMTDFWDEYLNTLRQLIYDFDNKFVIYKTKSGGYHILYKSKRAVGNKKVAVLKGHTQAVIETRGVGGYVFAYPKNKVSLKSYFEIDFITDEDRALVWSVSAAYNYEEPKPQVIEKKTKDNFSEGVTPWDDFNDQVDILDVVVPEDFEVPSSGYKSKYTLIKRHGTTAAHSGYVFKDSGCMYLFSTGTIYPHEKLISPYEAYTIKNHNGDFSASAKDLYEQGFGERVKVKEIEPVLTEK
;
A
#
# COMPACT_ATOMS: atom_id res chain seq x y z
N THR A 1 -35.83 13.71 24.84
CA THR A 1 -34.66 13.94 23.95
C THR A 1 -33.61 14.71 24.73
N GLN A 2 -32.55 14.05 25.20
CA GLN A 2 -31.54 14.58 26.15
C GLN A 2 -30.63 15.71 25.61
N PHE A 3 -30.94 16.33 24.47
CA PHE A 3 -30.01 17.21 23.74
C PHE A 3 -30.41 18.71 23.74
N LYS A 4 -31.15 19.18 24.75
CA LYS A 4 -31.61 20.59 24.83
C LYS A 4 -30.96 21.36 25.98
N THR A 5 -29.64 21.30 26.11
CA THR A 5 -28.88 22.23 26.96
C THR A 5 -28.03 23.12 26.08
N GLU A 6 -28.06 24.43 26.29
CA GLU A 6 -27.33 25.43 25.47
C GLU A 6 -25.81 25.19 25.42
N SER A 7 -25.26 24.45 26.39
CA SER A 7 -23.83 24.12 26.47
C SER A 7 -23.38 22.96 25.56
N THR A 8 -24.31 22.19 24.98
CA THR A 8 -23.97 21.03 24.15
C THR A 8 -23.46 21.48 22.78
N LYS A 9 -22.14 21.39 22.57
CA LYS A 9 -21.50 21.76 21.29
C LYS A 9 -21.60 20.69 20.19
N GLY A 10 -21.99 19.46 20.56
CA GLY A 10 -22.41 18.40 19.64
C GLY A 10 -22.30 17.00 20.25
N LEU A 11 -22.25 15.98 19.38
CA LEU A 11 -22.37 14.57 19.76
C LEU A 11 -21.07 13.82 19.43
N GLY A 12 -20.52 13.11 20.42
CA GLY A 12 -19.46 12.13 20.21
C GLY A 12 -20.04 10.71 20.09
N ILE A 13 -19.45 9.90 19.22
CA ILE A 13 -19.75 8.47 19.08
C ILE A 13 -18.52 7.71 19.53
N VAL A 14 -18.64 6.91 20.59
CA VAL A 14 -17.56 6.03 21.05
C VAL A 14 -17.36 4.91 20.04
N THR A 15 -16.14 4.75 19.54
CA THR A 15 -15.78 3.71 18.57
C THR A 15 -15.30 2.44 19.27
N GLY A 16 -15.33 1.32 18.57
CA GLY A 16 -15.06 -0.03 19.08
C GLY A 16 -16.17 -0.63 19.94
N PHE A 17 -17.09 0.19 20.46
CA PHE A 17 -18.36 -0.28 20.99
C PHE A 17 -19.28 -0.72 19.83
N ASP A 18 -20.01 -1.83 20.02
CA ASP A 18 -20.86 -2.45 18.99
C ASP A 18 -20.12 -2.62 17.64
N PHE A 19 -18.84 -2.99 17.73
CA PHE A 19 -17.95 -3.28 16.60
C PHE A 19 -17.73 -2.12 15.63
N LEU A 20 -18.10 -0.89 16.01
CA LEU A 20 -17.95 0.29 15.17
C LEU A 20 -16.47 0.61 14.95
N GLU A 21 -16.03 0.61 13.70
CA GLU A 21 -14.73 1.12 13.31
C GLU A 21 -14.94 2.26 12.31
N VAL A 22 -14.10 3.29 12.42
CA VAL A 22 -14.17 4.46 11.56
C VAL A 22 -12.79 4.72 10.96
N ILE A 23 -12.75 4.94 9.64
CA ILE A 23 -11.59 5.55 9.00
C ILE A 23 -11.82 7.07 9.01
N ASP A 24 -10.92 7.78 9.67
CA ASP A 24 -10.90 9.23 9.82
C ASP A 24 -9.88 9.80 8.84
N ILE A 25 -10.38 10.45 7.78
CA ILE A 25 -9.58 11.06 6.73
C ILE A 25 -9.49 12.56 7.01
N ASP A 26 -8.31 13.03 7.43
CA ASP A 26 -8.07 14.44 7.76
C ASP A 26 -7.36 15.17 6.60
N LEU A 27 -8.16 15.80 5.75
CA LEU A 27 -7.67 16.49 4.56
C LEU A 27 -7.02 17.85 4.86
N LYS A 28 -7.09 18.34 6.10
CA LYS A 28 -6.49 19.65 6.46
C LYS A 28 -4.96 19.64 6.39
N VAL A 29 -4.35 18.47 6.19
CA VAL A 29 -2.91 18.33 5.94
C VAL A 29 -2.51 18.91 4.59
N PHE A 30 -3.42 18.98 3.61
CA PHE A 30 -3.18 19.57 2.30
C PHE A 30 -3.31 21.09 2.34
N SER A 31 -2.54 21.78 1.48
CA SER A 31 -2.50 23.25 1.49
C SER A 31 -3.58 23.88 0.61
N THR A 32 -4.09 23.14 -0.37
CA THR A 32 -5.08 23.66 -1.33
C THR A 32 -6.35 22.83 -1.39
N THR A 33 -7.48 23.48 -1.65
CA THR A 33 -8.77 22.81 -1.87
C THR A 33 -8.72 21.80 -3.01
N LYS A 34 -7.88 22.05 -4.02
CA LYS A 34 -7.71 21.14 -5.16
C LYS A 34 -7.07 19.83 -4.72
N GLU A 35 -5.95 19.87 -3.98
CA GLU A 35 -5.29 18.67 -3.45
C GLU A 35 -6.22 17.86 -2.54
N MET A 36 -6.99 18.54 -1.67
CA MET A 36 -7.99 17.89 -0.81
C MET A 36 -9.03 17.12 -1.64
N THR A 37 -9.54 17.76 -2.70
CA THR A 37 -10.58 17.19 -3.56
C THR A 37 -10.02 16.03 -4.38
N ASP A 38 -8.85 16.23 -5.02
CA ASP A 38 -8.19 15.20 -5.83
C ASP A 38 -7.86 13.95 -4.99
N PHE A 39 -7.34 14.13 -3.77
CA PHE A 39 -7.04 13.01 -2.87
C PHE A 39 -8.30 12.25 -2.48
N TRP A 40 -9.36 12.96 -2.06
CA TRP A 40 -10.61 12.33 -1.65
C TRP A 40 -11.27 11.55 -2.79
N ASP A 41 -11.33 12.16 -3.98
CA ASP A 41 -11.94 11.54 -5.15
C ASP A 41 -11.14 10.30 -5.58
N GLU A 42 -9.82 10.37 -5.58
CA GLU A 42 -8.96 9.20 -5.86
C GLU A 42 -9.19 8.07 -4.84
N TYR A 43 -9.15 8.40 -3.55
CA TYR A 43 -9.29 7.45 -2.46
C TYR A 43 -10.67 6.77 -2.49
N LEU A 44 -11.74 7.55 -2.59
CA LEU A 44 -13.11 7.04 -2.60
C LEU A 44 -13.40 6.22 -3.86
N ASN A 45 -12.93 6.67 -5.02
CA ASN A 45 -13.13 5.92 -6.27
C ASN A 45 -12.32 4.61 -6.27
N THR A 46 -11.14 4.60 -5.65
CA THR A 46 -10.38 3.35 -5.46
C THR A 46 -11.18 2.37 -4.62
N LEU A 47 -11.71 2.79 -3.47
CA LEU A 47 -12.53 1.91 -2.62
C LEU A 47 -13.78 1.38 -3.35
N ARG A 48 -14.50 2.24 -4.08
CA ARG A 48 -15.68 1.86 -4.88
C ARG A 48 -15.37 0.84 -5.98
N GLN A 49 -14.18 0.90 -6.55
CA GLN A 49 -13.76 -0.04 -7.60
C GLN A 49 -13.34 -1.38 -7.03
N LEU A 50 -12.79 -1.41 -5.82
CA LEU A 50 -12.27 -2.63 -5.22
C LEU A 50 -13.31 -3.38 -4.38
N ILE A 51 -14.29 -2.67 -3.83
CA ILE A 51 -15.31 -3.25 -2.95
C ILE A 51 -16.65 -3.28 -3.69
N TYR A 52 -17.14 -4.49 -3.99
CA TYR A 52 -18.46 -4.65 -4.60
C TYR A 52 -19.53 -4.03 -3.70
N ASP A 53 -20.41 -3.23 -4.32
CA ASP A 53 -21.53 -2.57 -3.66
C ASP A 53 -21.12 -1.64 -2.49
N PHE A 54 -19.97 -0.98 -2.63
CA PHE A 54 -19.39 -0.09 -1.60
C PHE A 54 -20.39 0.92 -1.03
N ASP A 55 -21.14 1.64 -1.88
CA ASP A 55 -22.04 2.71 -1.42
C ASP A 55 -23.21 2.21 -0.56
N ASN A 56 -23.54 0.92 -0.63
CA ASN A 56 -24.52 0.26 0.24
C ASN A 56 -23.90 -0.38 1.48
N LYS A 57 -22.57 -0.50 1.56
CA LYS A 57 -21.88 -1.11 2.71
C LYS A 57 -21.39 -0.06 3.72
N PHE A 58 -20.98 1.10 3.25
CA PHE A 58 -20.31 2.10 4.08
C PHE A 58 -21.17 3.34 4.32
N VAL A 59 -21.01 3.92 5.51
CA VAL A 59 -21.62 5.19 5.89
C VAL A 59 -20.55 6.28 5.87
N ILE A 60 -20.80 7.40 5.21
CA ILE A 60 -19.82 8.47 5.00
C ILE A 60 -20.40 9.82 5.41
N TYR A 61 -19.64 10.53 6.23
CA TYR A 61 -19.97 11.88 6.68
C TYR A 61 -18.78 12.83 6.51
N LYS A 62 -19.04 14.04 6.04
CA LYS A 62 -18.01 15.09 5.92
C LYS A 62 -17.80 15.78 7.27
N THR A 63 -16.55 15.90 7.69
CA THR A 63 -16.20 16.56 8.97
C THR A 63 -16.25 18.08 8.83
N LYS A 64 -16.26 18.79 9.97
CA LYS A 64 -16.27 20.26 9.97
C LYS A 64 -15.01 20.88 9.36
N SER A 65 -13.87 20.18 9.45
CA SER A 65 -12.59 20.62 8.87
C SER A 65 -12.42 20.28 7.40
N GLY A 66 -13.43 19.67 6.76
CA GLY A 66 -13.41 19.33 5.33
C GLY A 66 -12.91 17.92 5.02
N GLY A 67 -12.50 17.14 6.04
CA GLY A 67 -12.19 15.71 5.93
C GLY A 67 -13.45 14.83 5.92
N TYR A 68 -13.28 13.53 6.10
CA TYR A 68 -14.37 12.55 6.03
C TYR A 68 -14.23 11.44 7.07
N HIS A 69 -15.36 10.97 7.58
CA HIS A 69 -15.45 9.71 8.33
C HIS A 69 -16.10 8.67 7.43
N ILE A 70 -15.48 7.49 7.30
CA ILE A 70 -16.07 6.29 6.71
C ILE A 70 -16.33 5.29 7.84
N LEU A 71 -17.58 4.95 8.09
CA LEU A 71 -18.05 4.13 9.21
C LEU A 71 -18.57 2.78 8.71
N TYR A 72 -18.21 1.73 9.45
CA TYR A 72 -18.66 0.35 9.26
C TYR A 72 -18.55 -0.43 10.57
N LYS A 73 -19.20 -1.60 10.67
CA LYS A 73 -18.96 -2.54 11.77
C LYS A 73 -18.01 -3.65 11.34
N SER A 74 -17.08 -4.02 12.21
CA SER A 74 -16.25 -5.20 12.01
C SER A 74 -15.83 -5.86 13.32
N LYS A 75 -15.88 -7.19 13.33
CA LYS A 75 -15.36 -8.02 14.43
C LYS A 75 -13.83 -7.93 14.57
N ARG A 76 -13.14 -7.37 13.57
CA ARG A 76 -11.69 -7.17 13.56
C ARG A 76 -11.29 -5.75 13.95
N ALA A 77 -12.23 -4.91 14.40
CA ALA A 77 -11.94 -3.55 14.82
C ALA A 77 -10.79 -3.52 15.84
N VAL A 78 -9.79 -2.67 15.59
CA VAL A 78 -8.62 -2.51 16.46
C VAL A 78 -8.67 -1.17 17.20
N GLY A 79 -7.69 -0.89 18.06
CA GLY A 79 -7.54 0.43 18.67
C GLY A 79 -7.15 1.50 17.65
N ASN A 80 -7.03 2.75 18.10
CA ASN A 80 -6.70 3.87 17.22
C ASN A 80 -5.28 3.71 16.62
N LYS A 81 -5.14 3.80 15.30
CA LYS A 81 -3.84 3.79 14.61
C LYS A 81 -3.73 4.92 13.60
N LYS A 82 -2.55 5.53 13.52
CA LYS A 82 -2.13 6.32 12.36
C LYS A 82 -1.84 5.36 11.22
N VAL A 83 -2.62 5.41 10.15
CA VAL A 83 -2.51 4.47 9.02
C VAL A 83 -1.66 5.04 7.91
N ALA A 84 -1.82 6.33 7.61
CA ALA A 84 -1.01 7.01 6.60
C ALA A 84 -0.56 8.39 7.08
N VAL A 85 0.75 8.63 6.98
CA VAL A 85 1.39 9.93 7.13
C VAL A 85 2.09 10.27 5.82
N LEU A 86 1.82 11.46 5.26
CA LEU A 86 2.42 11.87 3.98
C LEU A 86 3.85 12.38 4.18
N LYS A 87 4.66 12.34 3.12
CA LYS A 87 6.04 12.85 3.14
C LYS A 87 6.10 14.30 3.63
N GLY A 88 6.89 14.56 4.67
CA GLY A 88 7.04 15.90 5.24
C GLY A 88 5.92 16.33 6.20
N HIS A 89 4.94 15.46 6.48
CA HIS A 89 3.87 15.71 7.45
C HIS A 89 4.10 14.93 8.74
N THR A 90 3.70 15.49 9.88
CA THR A 90 3.72 14.81 11.20
C THR A 90 2.35 14.33 11.64
N GLN A 91 1.30 14.91 11.04
CA GLN A 91 -0.09 14.53 11.23
C GLN A 91 -0.47 13.46 10.21
N ALA A 92 -1.26 12.48 10.64
CA ALA A 92 -1.76 11.45 9.76
C ALA A 92 -2.88 12.02 8.88
N VAL A 93 -2.85 11.67 7.59
CA VAL A 93 -3.94 11.96 6.65
C VAL A 93 -5.07 10.94 6.80
N ILE A 94 -4.74 9.70 7.20
CA ILE A 94 -5.70 8.65 7.46
C ILE A 94 -5.39 8.00 8.82
N GLU A 95 -6.39 7.96 9.69
CA GLU A 95 -6.36 7.25 10.97
C GLU A 95 -7.52 6.27 11.07
N THR A 96 -7.33 5.22 11.89
CA THR A 96 -8.44 4.38 12.35
C THR A 96 -8.88 4.84 13.72
N ARG A 97 -10.20 4.81 13.94
CA ARG A 97 -10.84 5.01 15.25
C ARG A 97 -11.65 3.76 15.55
N GLY A 98 -11.20 3.01 16.54
CA GLY A 98 -11.86 1.78 16.97
C GLY A 98 -11.87 1.69 18.48
N VAL A 99 -11.47 0.57 19.07
CA VAL A 99 -11.54 0.34 20.53
C VAL A 99 -10.82 1.44 21.31
N GLY A 100 -11.54 2.07 22.24
CA GLY A 100 -11.02 3.17 23.06
C GLY A 100 -10.95 4.53 22.35
N GLY A 101 -11.47 4.63 21.13
CA GLY A 101 -11.59 5.88 20.39
C GLY A 101 -12.98 6.51 20.47
N TYR A 102 -13.11 7.68 19.86
CA TYR A 102 -14.39 8.28 19.55
C TYR A 102 -14.25 9.15 18.29
N VAL A 103 -15.37 9.44 17.66
CA VAL A 103 -15.48 10.42 16.58
C VAL A 103 -16.60 11.40 16.86
N PHE A 104 -16.50 12.60 16.33
CA PHE A 104 -17.62 13.55 16.37
C PHE A 104 -18.66 13.20 15.29
N ALA A 105 -19.94 13.24 15.65
CA ALA A 105 -21.03 13.04 14.71
C ALA A 105 -21.38 14.34 13.98
N TYR A 106 -21.63 14.25 12.69
CA TYR A 106 -22.01 15.39 11.86
C TYR A 106 -23.35 15.15 11.15
N PRO A 107 -24.50 15.10 11.87
CA PRO A 107 -25.78 14.66 11.30
C PRO A 107 -26.22 15.39 10.03
N LYS A 108 -25.81 16.65 9.85
CA LYS A 108 -26.14 17.49 8.70
C LYS A 108 -25.21 17.31 7.48
N ASN A 109 -24.14 16.53 7.62
CA ASN A 109 -23.07 16.42 6.62
C ASN A 109 -23.00 15.01 6.02
N LYS A 110 -24.15 14.33 5.86
CA LYS A 110 -24.21 12.99 5.27
C LYS A 110 -23.79 13.05 3.80
N VAL A 111 -22.92 12.14 3.40
CA VAL A 111 -22.43 11.99 2.01
C VAL A 111 -22.95 10.69 1.39
N SER A 112 -22.98 9.60 2.15
CA SER A 112 -23.45 8.28 1.70
C SER A 112 -24.98 8.17 1.63
N LEU A 113 -25.45 7.08 1.02
CA LEU A 113 -26.86 6.69 1.02
C LEU A 113 -27.37 6.43 2.45
N LYS A 114 -26.67 5.55 3.18
CA LYS A 114 -26.97 5.15 4.56
C LYS A 114 -26.56 6.20 5.59
N SER A 115 -27.29 6.27 6.69
CA SER A 115 -27.06 7.19 7.82
C SER A 115 -26.36 6.50 9.01
N TYR A 116 -26.05 7.28 10.06
CA TYR A 116 -25.51 6.73 11.32
C TYR A 116 -26.36 5.62 11.96
N PHE A 117 -27.64 5.52 11.62
CA PHE A 117 -28.55 4.49 12.15
C PHE A 117 -28.55 3.19 11.33
N GLU A 118 -27.85 3.18 10.20
CA GLU A 118 -27.85 2.09 9.22
C GLU A 118 -26.44 1.51 9.03
N ILE A 119 -25.52 1.78 9.98
CA ILE A 119 -24.17 1.21 9.97
C ILE A 119 -24.27 -0.28 10.27
N ASP A 120 -23.76 -1.10 9.35
CA ASP A 120 -23.83 -2.55 9.41
C ASP A 120 -22.45 -3.19 9.30
N PHE A 121 -22.40 -4.51 9.51
CA PHE A 121 -21.20 -5.30 9.32
C PHE A 121 -20.79 -5.37 7.86
N ILE A 122 -19.48 -5.22 7.64
CA ILE A 122 -18.83 -5.57 6.38
C ILE A 122 -18.06 -6.88 6.53
N THR A 123 -17.65 -7.47 5.41
CA THR A 123 -16.86 -8.70 5.44
C THR A 123 -15.43 -8.42 5.90
N ASP A 124 -14.72 -9.47 6.36
CA ASP A 124 -13.31 -9.35 6.75
C ASP A 124 -12.45 -8.92 5.54
N GLU A 125 -12.81 -9.37 4.33
CA GLU A 125 -12.15 -9.01 3.07
C GLU A 125 -12.36 -7.53 2.72
N ASP A 126 -13.59 -7.02 2.81
CA ASP A 126 -13.87 -5.60 2.53
C ASP A 126 -13.12 -4.69 3.51
N ARG A 127 -13.06 -5.08 4.79
CA ARG A 127 -12.26 -4.37 5.78
C ARG A 127 -10.77 -4.40 5.42
N ALA A 128 -10.24 -5.55 5.06
CA ALA A 128 -8.84 -5.69 4.67
C ALA A 128 -8.50 -4.79 3.47
N LEU A 129 -9.42 -4.67 2.50
CA LEU A 129 -9.28 -3.74 1.37
C LEU A 129 -9.26 -2.29 1.81
N VAL A 130 -10.18 -1.85 2.69
CA VAL A 130 -10.17 -0.48 3.24
C VAL A 130 -8.84 -0.18 3.92
N TRP A 131 -8.34 -1.09 4.76
CA TRP A 131 -7.08 -0.94 5.47
C TRP A 131 -5.87 -0.91 4.51
N SER A 132 -5.85 -1.80 3.52
CA SER A 132 -4.75 -1.89 2.54
C SER A 132 -4.69 -0.64 1.68
N VAL A 133 -5.83 -0.18 1.15
CA VAL A 133 -5.91 1.06 0.38
C VAL A 133 -5.49 2.24 1.24
N SER A 134 -5.92 2.30 2.50
CA SER A 134 -5.50 3.35 3.44
C SER A 134 -3.98 3.37 3.65
N ALA A 135 -3.39 2.20 3.90
CA ALA A 135 -1.96 2.06 4.19
C ALA A 135 -1.07 2.37 2.97
N ALA A 136 -1.57 2.18 1.75
CA ALA A 136 -0.84 2.51 0.53
C ALA A 136 -0.50 4.00 0.37
N TYR A 137 -1.18 4.89 1.12
CA TYR A 137 -0.86 6.32 1.16
C TYR A 137 0.21 6.66 2.21
N ASN A 138 0.65 5.71 3.02
CA ASN A 138 1.67 5.96 4.03
C ASN A 138 3.03 6.15 3.37
N TYR A 139 3.68 7.27 3.68
CA TYR A 139 5.07 7.48 3.33
C TYR A 139 5.94 6.95 4.47
N GLU A 140 6.75 5.94 4.16
CA GLU A 140 7.86 5.53 5.02
C GLU A 140 9.15 6.04 4.39
N GLU A 141 9.98 6.74 5.19
CA GLU A 141 11.35 6.99 4.73
C GLU A 141 12.03 5.63 4.50
N PRO A 142 12.67 5.43 3.34
CA PRO A 142 13.45 4.23 3.11
C PRO A 142 14.50 4.16 4.20
N LYS A 143 14.35 3.21 5.14
CA LYS A 143 15.39 2.95 6.12
C LYS A 143 16.63 2.56 5.32
N PRO A 144 17.79 3.16 5.57
CA PRO A 144 19.02 2.64 5.01
C PRO A 144 19.11 1.19 5.45
N GLN A 145 19.03 0.27 4.50
CA GLN A 145 19.25 -1.14 4.79
C GLN A 145 20.67 -1.22 5.34
N VAL A 146 20.80 -1.53 6.63
CA VAL A 146 22.09 -1.95 7.17
C VAL A 146 22.32 -3.32 6.55
N ILE A 147 22.91 -3.33 5.36
CA ILE A 147 23.50 -4.52 4.80
C ILE A 147 24.58 -4.90 5.82
N GLU A 148 24.35 -5.96 6.59
CA GLU A 148 25.44 -6.58 7.33
C GLU A 148 26.52 -6.88 6.29
N LYS A 149 27.63 -6.12 6.36
CA LYS A 149 28.79 -6.35 5.51
C LYS A 149 29.33 -7.73 5.86
N LYS A 150 28.84 -8.76 5.17
CA LYS A 150 29.61 -9.97 4.95
C LYS A 150 30.84 -9.52 4.18
N THR A 151 31.96 -9.44 4.86
CA THR A 151 33.27 -9.29 4.24
C THR A 151 33.42 -10.42 3.22
N LYS A 152 33.25 -10.07 1.94
CA LYS A 152 33.79 -10.83 0.82
C LYS A 152 34.44 -9.85 -0.13
N ASP A 153 35.73 -10.10 -0.31
CA ASP A 153 36.65 -9.36 -1.15
C ASP A 153 36.13 -9.19 -2.59
N ASN A 154 36.48 -8.05 -3.18
CA ASN A 154 36.42 -7.73 -4.61
C ASN A 154 35.04 -7.77 -5.29
N PHE A 155 34.21 -6.75 -5.05
CA PHE A 155 33.24 -6.31 -6.06
C PHE A 155 33.70 -4.98 -6.65
N SER A 156 33.75 -4.93 -7.98
CA SER A 156 34.09 -3.75 -8.79
C SER A 156 33.17 -2.57 -8.47
N GLU A 157 33.67 -1.34 -8.62
CA GLU A 157 32.97 -0.06 -8.44
C GLU A 157 31.78 0.19 -9.41
N GLY A 158 31.18 -0.85 -10.00
CA GLY A 158 30.17 -0.76 -11.04
C GLY A 158 28.75 -1.13 -10.59
N VAL A 159 27.77 -0.84 -11.45
CA VAL A 159 26.35 -1.16 -11.22
C VAL A 159 26.18 -2.68 -11.11
N THR A 160 25.47 -3.13 -10.10
CA THR A 160 25.26 -4.56 -9.86
C THR A 160 24.17 -5.12 -10.78
N PRO A 161 24.16 -6.44 -11.07
CA PRO A 161 23.14 -7.03 -11.94
C PRO A 161 21.71 -6.85 -11.43
N TRP A 162 21.50 -6.89 -10.11
CA TRP A 162 20.17 -6.76 -9.53
C TRP A 162 19.67 -5.31 -9.51
N ASP A 163 20.56 -4.34 -9.29
CA ASP A 163 20.19 -2.92 -9.37
C ASP A 163 19.83 -2.56 -10.82
N ASP A 164 20.67 -2.98 -11.77
CA ASP A 164 20.43 -2.74 -13.20
C ASP A 164 19.15 -3.42 -13.70
N PHE A 165 18.83 -4.62 -13.20
CA PHE A 165 17.58 -5.30 -13.50
C PHE A 165 16.35 -4.56 -12.94
N ASN A 166 16.42 -4.09 -11.70
CA ASN A 166 15.33 -3.32 -11.08
C ASN A 166 15.05 -2.02 -11.83
N ASP A 167 16.07 -1.39 -12.39
CA ASP A 167 15.93 -0.14 -13.14
C ASP A 167 15.40 -0.35 -14.57
N GLN A 168 15.73 -1.48 -15.20
CA GLN A 168 15.40 -1.73 -16.60
C GLN A 168 14.15 -2.58 -16.84
N VAL A 169 13.73 -3.40 -15.88
CA VAL A 169 12.66 -4.40 -16.08
C VAL A 169 11.39 -4.02 -15.33
N ASP A 170 10.27 -3.93 -16.05
CA ASP A 170 8.95 -3.81 -15.41
C ASP A 170 8.58 -5.15 -14.76
N ILE A 171 8.23 -5.13 -13.48
CA ILE A 171 7.82 -6.33 -12.75
C ILE A 171 6.61 -7.01 -13.40
N LEU A 172 5.77 -6.28 -14.14
CA LEU A 172 4.68 -6.88 -14.91
C LEU A 172 5.21 -7.86 -15.96
N ASP A 173 6.35 -7.60 -16.59
CA ASP A 173 6.97 -8.52 -17.56
C ASP A 173 7.50 -9.80 -16.88
N VAL A 174 7.75 -9.74 -15.57
CA VAL A 174 8.19 -10.89 -14.78
C VAL A 174 7.02 -11.78 -14.38
N VAL A 175 5.91 -11.19 -13.95
CA VAL A 175 4.81 -11.92 -13.28
C VAL A 175 3.58 -12.14 -14.18
N VAL A 176 3.42 -11.35 -15.24
CA VAL A 176 2.37 -11.49 -16.26
C VAL A 176 3.01 -12.11 -17.52
N PRO A 177 2.34 -13.05 -18.21
CA PRO A 177 0.99 -13.55 -17.99
C PRO A 177 0.90 -14.81 -17.13
N GLU A 178 2.01 -15.36 -16.64
CA GLU A 178 2.02 -16.71 -16.07
C GLU A 178 1.39 -16.82 -14.68
N ASP A 179 1.65 -15.85 -13.80
CA ASP A 179 1.16 -15.88 -12.42
C ASP A 179 -0.08 -15.01 -12.25
N PHE A 180 -0.13 -13.90 -12.99
CA PHE A 180 -1.17 -12.89 -12.91
C PHE A 180 -1.68 -12.45 -14.28
N GLU A 181 -2.88 -11.88 -14.25
CA GLU A 181 -3.46 -11.06 -15.32
C GLU A 181 -3.67 -9.62 -14.83
N VAL A 182 -3.67 -8.67 -15.76
CA VAL A 182 -4.15 -7.31 -15.49
C VAL A 182 -5.64 -7.26 -15.85
N PRO A 183 -6.56 -7.02 -14.90
CA PRO A 183 -7.98 -6.87 -15.21
C PRO A 183 -8.22 -5.74 -16.21
N SER A 184 -9.34 -5.76 -16.94
CA SER A 184 -9.63 -4.76 -17.99
C SER A 184 -9.59 -3.30 -17.50
N SER A 185 -9.89 -3.06 -16.23
CA SER A 185 -9.80 -1.74 -15.57
C SER A 185 -8.55 -1.57 -14.70
N GLY A 186 -7.52 -2.39 -14.91
CA GLY A 186 -6.40 -2.54 -13.99
C GLY A 186 -5.35 -1.43 -14.05
N TYR A 187 -5.15 -0.79 -15.20
CA TYR A 187 -4.19 0.30 -15.35
C TYR A 187 -4.72 1.60 -14.72
N LYS A 188 -4.11 2.06 -13.62
CA LYS A 188 -4.42 3.34 -12.94
C LYS A 188 -3.27 4.33 -13.10
N SER A 189 -3.47 5.57 -12.64
CA SER A 189 -2.46 6.63 -12.74
C SER A 189 -1.20 6.35 -11.91
N LYS A 190 -1.36 5.82 -10.68
CA LYS A 190 -0.26 5.56 -9.73
C LYS A 190 0.15 4.09 -9.61
N TYR A 191 -0.72 3.17 -10.00
CA TYR A 191 -0.47 1.74 -9.87
C TYR A 191 -1.21 0.94 -10.94
N THR A 192 -0.87 -0.34 -11.08
CA THR A 192 -1.58 -1.32 -11.90
C THR A 192 -2.15 -2.41 -10.99
N LEU A 193 -3.43 -2.72 -11.11
CA LEU A 193 -4.04 -3.86 -10.43
C LEU A 193 -3.60 -5.15 -11.12
N ILE A 194 -3.16 -6.13 -10.34
CA ILE A 194 -2.86 -7.47 -10.82
C ILE A 194 -3.79 -8.47 -10.13
N LYS A 195 -4.22 -9.51 -10.84
CA LYS A 195 -5.10 -10.56 -10.34
C LYS A 195 -4.47 -11.91 -10.61
N ARG A 196 -4.36 -12.75 -9.59
CA ARG A 196 -3.78 -14.09 -9.71
C ARG A 196 -4.74 -14.99 -10.48
N HIS A 197 -4.20 -15.87 -11.31
CA HIS A 197 -5.01 -16.90 -11.98
C HIS A 197 -5.76 -17.80 -11.00
N GLY A 198 -7.00 -18.14 -11.35
CA GLY A 198 -7.85 -19.04 -10.57
C GLY A 198 -8.44 -18.44 -9.29
N THR A 199 -8.30 -17.13 -9.03
CA THR A 199 -8.97 -16.47 -7.91
C THR A 199 -10.35 -15.93 -8.31
N THR A 200 -11.29 -15.94 -7.37
CA THR A 200 -12.60 -15.26 -7.50
C THR A 200 -12.52 -13.79 -7.07
N ALA A 201 -11.43 -13.36 -6.42
CA ALA A 201 -11.20 -11.97 -6.05
C ALA A 201 -11.05 -11.07 -7.29
N ALA A 202 -11.45 -9.80 -7.19
CA ALA A 202 -11.36 -8.84 -8.29
C ALA A 202 -9.91 -8.53 -8.69
N HIS A 203 -8.99 -8.57 -7.72
CA HIS A 203 -7.54 -8.40 -7.87
C HIS A 203 -6.81 -9.19 -6.76
N SER A 204 -5.49 -9.24 -6.82
CA SER A 204 -4.58 -9.97 -5.90
C SER A 204 -3.42 -9.13 -5.39
N GLY A 205 -3.14 -8.00 -6.05
CA GLY A 205 -2.14 -7.04 -5.64
C GLY A 205 -2.15 -5.76 -6.46
N TYR A 206 -1.10 -4.98 -6.23
CA TYR A 206 -0.79 -3.74 -6.93
C TYR A 206 0.64 -3.81 -7.45
N VAL A 207 0.90 -3.18 -8.58
CA VAL A 207 2.25 -2.78 -9.03
C VAL A 207 2.29 -1.26 -9.01
N PHE A 208 3.14 -0.68 -8.15
CA PHE A 208 3.26 0.76 -8.01
C PHE A 208 4.16 1.34 -9.11
N LYS A 209 3.71 2.39 -9.80
CA LYS A 209 4.42 2.94 -10.97
C LYS A 209 5.62 3.81 -10.61
N ASP A 210 5.67 4.34 -9.40
CA ASP A 210 6.77 5.16 -8.91
C ASP A 210 8.00 4.34 -8.52
N SER A 211 7.77 3.16 -7.95
CA SER A 211 8.81 2.24 -7.45
C SER A 211 9.02 1.01 -8.32
N GLY A 212 8.11 0.71 -9.25
CA GLY A 212 8.11 -0.54 -10.02
C GLY A 212 7.85 -1.78 -9.17
N CYS A 213 7.54 -1.63 -7.88
CA CYS A 213 7.41 -2.74 -6.95
C CYS A 213 5.98 -3.29 -6.90
N MET A 214 5.89 -4.60 -6.72
CA MET A 214 4.65 -5.33 -6.50
C MET A 214 4.33 -5.42 -5.01
N TYR A 215 3.06 -5.33 -4.65
CA TYR A 215 2.53 -5.64 -3.33
C TYR A 215 1.35 -6.58 -3.45
N LEU A 216 1.41 -7.72 -2.77
CA LEU A 216 0.36 -8.73 -2.79
C LEU A 216 -0.35 -8.81 -1.46
N PHE A 217 -1.68 -8.91 -1.51
CA PHE A 217 -2.51 -9.29 -0.37
C PHE A 217 -2.95 -10.76 -0.45
N SER A 218 -2.78 -11.40 -1.61
CA SER A 218 -3.05 -12.83 -1.77
C SER A 218 -1.96 -13.68 -1.10
N THR A 219 -2.36 -14.61 -0.24
CA THR A 219 -1.48 -15.63 0.35
C THR A 219 -1.29 -16.86 -0.54
N GLY A 220 -2.08 -16.98 -1.62
CA GLY A 220 -2.08 -18.16 -2.51
C GLY A 220 -1.07 -18.07 -3.65
N THR A 221 0.07 -17.42 -3.42
CA THR A 221 1.10 -17.18 -4.44
C THR A 221 2.46 -17.66 -3.93
N ILE A 222 3.42 -17.88 -4.82
CA ILE A 222 4.82 -18.19 -4.45
C ILE A 222 5.54 -16.97 -3.85
N TYR A 223 5.00 -15.77 -4.07
CA TYR A 223 5.57 -14.52 -3.64
C TYR A 223 5.12 -14.15 -2.21
N PRO A 224 5.97 -13.45 -1.44
CA PRO A 224 5.59 -12.91 -0.13
C PRO A 224 4.36 -12.01 -0.20
N HIS A 225 3.42 -12.19 0.72
CA HIS A 225 2.29 -11.27 0.90
C HIS A 225 2.64 -10.19 1.92
N GLU A 226 1.92 -9.07 1.85
CA GLU A 226 2.07 -7.92 2.74
C GLU A 226 3.50 -7.34 2.80
N LYS A 227 4.24 -7.48 1.70
CA LYS A 227 5.58 -6.93 1.50
C LYS A 227 5.68 -6.31 0.12
N LEU A 228 6.49 -5.26 0.01
CA LEU A 228 6.95 -4.80 -1.30
C LEU A 228 7.94 -5.81 -1.87
N ILE A 229 7.80 -6.08 -3.16
CA ILE A 229 8.60 -7.00 -3.93
C ILE A 229 9.11 -6.25 -5.16
N SER A 230 10.42 -6.12 -5.27
CA SER A 230 11.09 -5.54 -6.44
C SER A 230 11.07 -6.48 -7.66
N PRO A 231 11.30 -5.98 -8.88
CA PRO A 231 11.43 -6.82 -10.07
C PRO A 231 12.42 -7.98 -9.88
N TYR A 232 13.59 -7.69 -9.29
CA TYR A 232 14.62 -8.68 -8.99
C TYR A 232 14.17 -9.73 -7.98
N GLU A 233 13.48 -9.34 -6.91
CA GLU A 233 12.96 -10.29 -5.93
C GLU A 233 11.91 -11.21 -6.55
N ALA A 234 10.98 -10.66 -7.34
CA ALA A 234 10.00 -11.46 -8.09
C ALA A 234 10.70 -12.44 -9.04
N TYR A 235 11.66 -11.96 -9.81
CA TYR A 235 12.45 -12.78 -10.73
C TYR A 235 13.18 -13.92 -10.01
N THR A 236 13.80 -13.62 -8.87
CA THR A 236 14.56 -14.58 -8.06
C THR A 236 13.64 -15.64 -7.45
N ILE A 237 12.49 -15.25 -6.92
CA ILE A 237 11.51 -16.19 -6.37
C ILE A 237 10.98 -17.12 -7.47
N LYS A 238 10.59 -16.53 -8.60
CA LYS A 238 9.97 -17.24 -9.72
C LYS A 238 10.91 -18.24 -10.39
N ASN A 239 12.12 -17.79 -10.74
CA ASN A 239 13.02 -18.54 -11.61
C ASN A 239 14.10 -19.31 -10.84
N HIS A 240 14.43 -18.86 -9.63
CA HIS A 240 15.53 -19.39 -8.83
C HIS A 240 15.09 -19.88 -7.44
N ASN A 241 13.77 -20.01 -7.21
CA ASN A 241 13.19 -20.48 -5.95
C ASN A 241 13.73 -19.73 -4.71
N GLY A 242 13.99 -18.43 -4.87
CA GLY A 242 14.54 -17.57 -3.81
C GLY A 242 16.06 -17.63 -3.65
N ASP A 243 16.81 -18.34 -4.50
CA ASP A 243 18.28 -18.33 -4.50
C ASP A 243 18.83 -17.07 -5.17
N PHE A 244 19.08 -16.05 -4.33
CA PHE A 244 19.63 -14.76 -4.75
C PHE A 244 21.06 -14.85 -5.31
N SER A 245 21.83 -15.89 -4.98
CA SER A 245 23.18 -16.04 -5.53
C SER A 245 23.12 -16.60 -6.94
N ALA A 246 22.24 -17.58 -7.17
CA ALA A 246 22.01 -18.13 -8.50
C ALA A 246 21.39 -17.10 -9.44
N SER A 247 20.39 -16.35 -8.98
CA SER A 247 19.73 -15.33 -9.79
C SER A 247 20.65 -14.17 -10.17
N ALA A 248 21.49 -13.67 -9.25
CA ALA A 248 22.46 -12.63 -9.57
C ALA A 248 23.46 -13.06 -10.65
N LYS A 249 23.89 -14.33 -10.63
CA LYS A 249 24.78 -14.89 -11.65
C LYS A 249 24.08 -14.99 -13.00
N ASP A 250 22.85 -15.48 -13.02
CA ASP A 250 22.04 -15.61 -14.23
C ASP A 250 21.74 -14.24 -14.88
N LEU A 251 21.37 -13.23 -14.08
CA LEU A 251 21.18 -11.86 -14.58
C LEU A 251 22.46 -11.26 -15.15
N TYR A 252 23.60 -11.50 -14.51
CA TYR A 252 24.88 -11.09 -15.08
C TYR A 252 25.12 -11.76 -16.44
N GLU A 253 24.89 -13.07 -16.56
CA GLU A 253 25.03 -13.80 -17.83
C GLU A 253 24.09 -13.24 -18.93
N GLN A 254 22.90 -12.78 -18.55
CA GLN A 254 21.91 -12.19 -19.46
C GLN A 254 22.25 -10.78 -19.97
N GLY A 255 23.14 -10.05 -19.29
CA GLY A 255 23.48 -8.69 -19.73
C GLY A 255 23.50 -7.64 -18.64
N PHE A 256 22.89 -7.92 -17.49
CA PHE A 256 22.66 -6.92 -16.46
C PHE A 256 23.92 -6.66 -15.62
N GLY A 257 24.08 -5.41 -15.23
CA GLY A 257 25.19 -4.92 -14.43
C GLY A 257 26.47 -4.66 -15.23
N GLU A 258 27.39 -3.93 -14.63
CA GLU A 258 28.64 -3.55 -15.27
C GLU A 258 29.61 -4.74 -15.36
N ARG A 259 30.26 -4.88 -16.51
CA ARG A 259 31.24 -5.94 -16.72
C ARG A 259 32.52 -5.67 -15.94
N VAL A 260 32.86 -6.60 -15.05
CA VAL A 260 34.12 -6.53 -14.30
C VAL A 260 35.28 -6.55 -15.29
N LYS A 261 35.94 -5.40 -15.46
CA LYS A 261 37.23 -5.34 -16.16
C LYS A 261 38.25 -5.99 -15.25
N VAL A 262 38.75 -7.15 -15.65
CA VAL A 262 39.90 -7.78 -14.98
C VAL A 262 41.07 -6.82 -15.13
N LYS A 263 41.54 -6.23 -14.02
CA LYS A 263 42.83 -5.53 -14.02
C LYS A 263 43.89 -6.59 -14.29
N GLU A 264 44.62 -6.45 -15.40
CA GLU A 264 45.81 -7.26 -15.64
C GLU A 264 46.73 -7.11 -14.43
N ILE A 265 47.07 -8.23 -13.80
CA ILE A 265 48.04 -8.26 -12.73
C ILE A 265 49.39 -8.03 -13.41
N GLU A 266 49.95 -6.83 -13.29
CA GLU A 266 51.30 -6.58 -13.79
C GLU A 266 52.27 -7.56 -13.10
N PRO A 267 53.12 -8.27 -13.86
CA PRO A 267 54.05 -9.21 -13.27
C PRO A 267 55.01 -8.44 -12.35
N VAL A 268 55.06 -8.84 -11.08
CA VAL A 268 56.04 -8.35 -10.13
C VAL A 268 57.42 -8.78 -10.63
N LEU A 269 58.15 -7.85 -11.24
CA LEU A 269 59.56 -8.03 -11.56
C LEU A 269 60.32 -8.16 -10.24
N THR A 270 60.68 -9.38 -9.87
CA THR A 270 61.66 -9.63 -8.81
C THR A 270 63.03 -9.20 -9.34
N GLU A 271 63.53 -8.06 -8.86
CA GLU A 271 64.93 -7.67 -9.07
C GLU A 271 65.85 -8.72 -8.45
N LYS A 272 66.88 -9.11 -9.19
CA LYS A 272 67.91 -10.08 -8.80
C LYS A 272 69.03 -9.42 -8.02
#